data_AF-A0A2H6N494-F1
#
_entry.id   AF-A0A2H6N494-F1
#
_cell.length_a   1.000
_cell.length_b   1.000
_cell.length_c   1.000
_cell.angle_alpha   90.00
_cell.angle_beta   90.00
_cell.angle_gamma   90.00
#
_symmetry.space_group_name_H-M   'P 1'
#
loop_
_entity.id
_entity.type
_entity.pdbx_description
1 polymer ?
#
loop_
_entity_poly.entity_id
_entity_poly.type
_entity_poly.pdbx_seq_one_letter_code
_entity_poly.pdbx_strand_id
1 'polypeptide(L)'
;GIKKADGTCNTSFKTTKTQEEVFQVFVEFIKGNTTILRKYLKRLREIRGILESSVFFKQHEVIGSSLLFVHDESEHANVWLIDFGKTTFLSDGQTLDHRMAWQEGNREDGYLFGLDNLIDILESMLER
;
A
#
# COMPACT_ATOMS: atom_id res chain seq x y z
N GLY A 1 2.67 -7.25 -7.95
CA GLY A 1 2.27 -8.12 -9.07
C GLY A 1 0.77 -8.01 -9.25
N ILE A 2 0.25 -8.28 -10.45
CA ILE A 2 -1.18 -8.18 -10.75
C ILE A 2 -1.64 -9.52 -11.31
N LYS A 3 -2.74 -10.04 -10.77
CA LYS A 3 -3.50 -11.15 -11.35
C LYS A 3 -4.87 -10.61 -11.76
N LYS A 4 -5.23 -10.77 -13.03
CA LYS A 4 -6.53 -10.37 -13.57
C LYS A 4 -7.51 -11.54 -13.55
N ALA A 5 -8.80 -11.22 -13.66
CA ALA A 5 -9.88 -12.21 -13.68
C ALA A 5 -9.79 -13.20 -14.87
N ASP A 6 -9.20 -12.76 -15.99
CA ASP A 6 -8.92 -13.60 -17.17
C ASP A 6 -7.79 -14.61 -16.96
N GLY A 7 -7.22 -14.68 -15.75
CA GLY A 7 -6.13 -15.57 -15.39
C GLY A 7 -4.74 -15.04 -15.76
N THR A 8 -4.65 -13.92 -16.47
CA THR A 8 -3.36 -13.31 -16.79
C THR A 8 -2.67 -12.81 -15.50
N CYS A 9 -1.38 -13.08 -15.41
CA CYS A 9 -0.54 -12.67 -14.30
C CYS A 9 0.62 -11.83 -14.83
N ASN A 10 0.81 -10.65 -14.26
CA ASN A 10 1.91 -9.76 -14.59
C ASN A 10 2.74 -9.46 -13.32
N THR A 11 4.03 -9.76 -13.39
CA THR A 11 5.01 -9.46 -12.34
C THR A 11 6.12 -8.52 -12.83
N SER A 12 6.01 -8.02 -14.06
CA SER A 12 7.02 -7.21 -14.75
C SER A 12 6.95 -5.72 -14.35
N PHE A 13 7.12 -5.44 -13.06
CA PHE A 13 7.14 -4.08 -12.50
C PHE A 13 8.53 -3.65 -12.00
N LYS A 14 9.59 -4.36 -12.39
CA LYS A 14 10.98 -4.12 -11.94
C LYS A 14 11.50 -2.73 -12.30
N THR A 15 10.92 -2.10 -13.32
CA THR A 15 11.29 -0.77 -13.82
C THR A 15 10.18 0.26 -13.68
N THR A 16 9.05 -0.09 -13.06
CA THR A 16 7.98 0.86 -12.70
C THR A 16 8.46 1.68 -11.51
N LYS A 17 8.69 2.98 -11.73
CA LYS A 17 9.36 3.86 -10.77
C LYS A 17 8.69 5.22 -10.63
N THR A 18 8.22 5.84 -11.71
CA THR A 18 7.64 7.19 -11.63
C THR A 18 6.20 7.13 -11.12
N GLN A 19 5.73 8.26 -10.61
CA GLN A 19 4.35 8.40 -10.14
C GLN A 19 3.36 8.11 -11.28
N GLU A 20 3.65 8.60 -12.49
CA GLU A 20 2.85 8.38 -13.69
C GLU A 20 2.80 6.91 -14.11
N GLU A 21 3.93 6.19 -14.00
CA GLU A 21 3.96 4.76 -14.30
C GLU A 21 3.10 3.96 -13.31
N VAL A 22 3.20 4.27 -12.01
CA VAL A 22 2.35 3.63 -10.98
C VAL A 22 0.88 3.97 -11.19
N PHE A 23 0.56 5.24 -11.49
CA PHE A 23 -0.78 5.69 -11.85
C PHE A 23 -1.35 4.86 -13.00
N GLN A 24 -0.59 4.69 -14.08
CA GLN A 24 -1.05 3.96 -15.27
C GLN A 24 -1.31 2.48 -14.97
N VAL A 25 -0.51 1.87 -14.10
CA VAL A 25 -0.73 0.50 -13.64
C VAL A 25 -2.06 0.38 -12.88
N PHE A 26 -2.39 1.34 -12.01
CA PHE A 26 -3.67 1.34 -11.31
C PHE A 26 -4.86 1.60 -12.24
N VAL A 27 -4.73 2.52 -13.21
CA VAL A 27 -5.76 2.76 -14.25
C VAL A 27 -6.10 1.45 -14.98
N GLU A 28 -5.08 0.71 -15.41
CA GLU A 28 -5.26 -0.58 -16.09
C GLU A 28 -5.86 -1.64 -15.14
N PHE A 29 -5.41 -1.68 -13.89
CA PHE A 29 -5.86 -2.64 -12.89
C PHE A 29 -7.34 -2.51 -12.55
N ILE A 30 -7.85 -1.29 -12.39
CA ILE A 30 -9.26 -1.02 -12.07
C ILE A 30 -10.14 -0.86 -13.31
N LYS A 31 -9.55 -0.87 -14.52
CA LYS A 31 -10.24 -0.68 -15.81
C LYS A 31 -11.13 0.58 -15.84
N GLY A 32 -10.67 1.66 -15.21
CA GLY A 32 -11.43 2.92 -15.10
C GLY A 32 -12.65 2.88 -14.16
N ASN A 33 -12.88 1.80 -13.39
CA ASN A 33 -14.01 1.72 -12.48
C ASN A 33 -13.81 2.63 -11.24
N THR A 34 -14.49 3.78 -11.26
CA THR A 34 -14.40 4.77 -10.16
C THR A 34 -15.06 4.30 -8.86
N THR A 35 -16.02 3.36 -8.90
CA THR A 35 -16.61 2.77 -7.69
C THR A 35 -15.57 1.95 -6.93
N ILE A 36 -14.82 1.10 -7.64
CA ILE A 36 -13.71 0.33 -7.09
C ILE A 36 -12.63 1.25 -6.53
N LEU A 37 -12.24 2.30 -7.27
CA LEU A 37 -11.27 3.29 -6.81
C LEU A 37 -11.68 3.95 -5.50
N ARG A 38 -12.93 4.41 -5.38
CA ARG A 38 -13.46 5.02 -4.14
C ARG A 38 -13.44 4.04 -2.97
N LYS A 39 -13.75 2.76 -3.21
CA LYS A 39 -13.69 1.71 -2.18
C LYS A 39 -12.25 1.46 -1.71
N TYR A 40 -11.28 1.40 -2.63
CA TYR A 40 -9.86 1.31 -2.27
C TYR A 40 -9.39 2.52 -1.47
N LEU A 41 -9.67 3.73 -1.92
CA LEU A 41 -9.29 4.95 -1.20
C LEU A 41 -9.87 5.00 0.22
N LYS A 42 -11.16 4.69 0.36
CA LYS A 42 -11.80 4.58 1.67
C LYS A 42 -11.05 3.58 2.56
N ARG A 43 -10.77 2.38 2.03
CA ARG A 43 -10.08 1.33 2.76
C ARG A 43 -8.64 1.68 3.13
N LEU A 44 -7.89 2.34 2.25
CA LEU A 44 -6.52 2.79 2.52
C LEU A 44 -6.48 3.85 3.63
N ARG A 45 -7.42 4.80 3.62
CA ARG A 45 -7.56 5.81 4.69
C ARG A 45 -7.91 5.16 6.03
N GLU A 46 -8.79 4.16 6.04
CA GLU A 46 -9.10 3.36 7.24
C GLU A 46 -7.85 2.62 7.74
N ILE A 47 -7.12 1.95 6.84
CA ILE A 47 -5.85 1.27 7.17
C ILE A 47 -4.87 2.26 7.78
N ARG A 48 -4.66 3.44 7.17
CA ARG A 48 -3.76 4.47 7.69
C ARG A 48 -4.10 4.83 9.14
N GLY A 49 -5.37 5.14 9.44
CA GLY A 49 -5.78 5.48 10.79
C GLY A 49 -5.61 4.34 11.81
N ILE A 50 -5.80 3.09 11.37
CA ILE A 50 -5.53 1.90 12.20
C ILE A 50 -4.03 1.77 12.48
N LEU A 51 -3.18 1.92 11.47
CA LEU A 51 -1.73 1.83 11.62
C LEU A 51 -1.18 2.92 12.55
N GLU A 52 -1.65 4.16 12.38
CA GLU A 52 -1.23 5.31 13.21
C GLU A 52 -1.60 5.16 14.69
N SER A 53 -2.67 4.42 15.00
CA SER A 53 -3.10 4.14 16.37
C SER A 53 -2.58 2.81 16.92
N SER A 54 -2.02 1.95 16.07
CA SER A 54 -1.59 0.60 16.43
C SER A 54 -0.27 0.62 17.22
N VAL A 55 -0.33 0.13 18.46
CA VAL A 55 0.86 -0.11 19.29
C VAL A 55 1.78 -1.13 18.63
N PHE A 56 1.20 -2.20 18.07
CA PHE A 56 1.97 -3.19 17.32
C PHE A 56 2.77 -2.53 16.22
N PHE A 57 2.12 -1.73 15.38
CA PHE A 57 2.77 -1.13 14.21
C PHE A 57 3.94 -0.24 14.63
N LYS A 58 3.71 0.68 15.59
CA LYS A 58 4.76 1.56 16.13
C LYS A 58 5.98 0.83 16.69
N GLN A 59 5.79 -0.39 17.21
CA GLN A 59 6.84 -1.17 17.85
C GLN A 59 7.46 -2.23 16.94
N HIS A 60 7.15 -2.24 15.64
CA HIS A 60 7.72 -3.19 14.71
C HIS A 60 8.32 -2.48 13.50
N GLU A 61 9.50 -2.92 13.06
CA GLU A 61 10.00 -2.62 11.73
C GLU A 61 9.25 -3.52 10.73
N VAL A 62 8.45 -2.94 9.83
CA VAL A 62 7.52 -3.65 8.94
C VAL A 62 8.08 -3.77 7.52
N ILE A 63 9.15 -4.55 7.38
CA ILE A 63 9.84 -4.74 6.10
C ILE A 63 9.28 -5.93 5.32
N GLY A 64 9.21 -5.79 3.99
CA GLY A 64 8.87 -6.88 3.07
C GLY A 64 7.40 -7.32 3.07
N SER A 65 6.55 -6.61 3.80
CA SER A 65 5.11 -6.79 3.75
C SER A 65 4.51 -6.15 2.50
N SER A 66 3.23 -6.43 2.23
CA SER A 66 2.54 -5.90 1.06
C SER A 66 1.10 -5.52 1.39
N LEU A 67 0.54 -4.61 0.59
CA LEU A 67 -0.90 -4.37 0.52
C LEU A 67 -1.47 -5.20 -0.64
N LEU A 68 -2.39 -6.10 -0.30
CA LEU A 68 -3.10 -6.93 -1.27
C LEU A 68 -4.43 -6.27 -1.65
N PHE A 69 -4.49 -5.77 -2.87
CA PHE A 69 -5.70 -5.21 -3.47
C PHE A 69 -6.48 -6.33 -4.17
N VAL A 70 -7.77 -6.46 -3.83
CA VAL A 70 -8.67 -7.44 -4.48
C VAL A 70 -9.97 -6.74 -4.83
N HIS A 71 -10.43 -6.95 -6.06
CA HIS A 71 -11.75 -6.53 -6.51
C HIS A 71 -12.37 -7.54 -7.47
N ASP A 72 -13.69 -7.46 -7.64
CA ASP A 72 -14.46 -8.30 -8.56
C ASP A 72 -15.42 -7.49 -9.46
N GLU A 73 -16.09 -8.20 -10.38
CA GLU A 73 -17.05 -7.62 -11.33
C GLU A 73 -18.33 -7.09 -10.65
N SER A 74 -18.62 -7.52 -9.42
CA SER A 74 -19.72 -6.98 -8.59
C SER A 74 -19.29 -5.71 -7.84
N GLU A 75 -18.14 -5.13 -8.21
CA GLU A 75 -17.53 -3.95 -7.62
C GLU A 75 -17.19 -4.11 -6.14
N HIS A 76 -17.15 -5.33 -5.59
CA HIS A 76 -16.54 -5.51 -4.26
C HIS A 76 -15.06 -5.22 -4.38
N ALA A 77 -14.51 -4.45 -3.44
CA ALA A 77 -13.11 -4.06 -3.45
C ALA A 77 -12.63 -3.90 -2.01
N ASN A 78 -11.45 -4.45 -1.70
CA ASN A 78 -10.87 -4.38 -0.37
C ASN A 78 -9.34 -4.53 -0.41
N VAL A 79 -8.70 -4.13 0.68
CA VAL A 79 -7.24 -4.12 0.85
C VAL A 79 -6.88 -4.71 2.21
N TRP A 80 -5.85 -5.55 2.23
CA TRP A 80 -5.29 -6.15 3.44
C TRP A 80 -3.77 -6.05 3.45
N LEU A 81 -3.19 -5.98 4.65
CA LEU A 81 -1.75 -6.16 4.84
C LEU A 81 -1.45 -7.67 4.89
N ILE A 82 -0.40 -8.08 4.19
CA ILE A 82 0.07 -9.46 4.11
C ILE A 82 1.60 -9.54 4.24
N ASP A 83 2.13 -10.75 4.35
CA ASP A 83 3.57 -11.06 4.31
C ASP A 83 4.42 -10.43 5.43
N PHE A 84 4.04 -10.66 6.67
CA PHE A 84 4.78 -10.19 7.87
C PHE A 84 6.02 -11.02 8.23
N GLY A 85 6.52 -11.87 7.32
CA GLY A 85 7.62 -12.80 7.62
C GLY A 85 8.96 -12.14 7.96
N LYS A 86 9.12 -10.85 7.62
CA LYS A 86 10.28 -10.01 7.98
C LYS A 86 9.90 -8.84 8.89
N THR A 87 8.69 -8.85 9.43
CA THR A 87 8.28 -7.85 10.42
C THR A 87 8.89 -8.21 11.76
N THR A 88 9.70 -7.32 12.31
CA THR A 88 10.48 -7.60 13.54
C THR A 88 10.16 -6.59 14.62
N PHE A 89 10.04 -7.06 15.85
CA PHE A 89 9.83 -6.21 17.02
C PHE A 89 11.08 -5.38 17.31
N LEU A 90 10.87 -4.13 17.73
CA LEU A 90 11.93 -3.23 18.17
C LEU A 90 12.29 -3.53 19.63
N SER A 91 13.58 -3.60 19.96
CA SER A 91 13.99 -3.72 21.36
C SER A 91 13.79 -2.39 22.11
N ASP A 92 13.83 -2.46 23.44
CA ASP A 92 14.03 -1.28 24.31
C ASP A 92 12.90 -0.21 24.29
N GLY A 93 11.67 -0.60 23.91
CA GLY A 93 10.51 0.29 23.94
C GLY A 93 10.56 1.41 22.90
N GLN A 94 11.45 1.29 21.92
CA GLN A 94 11.54 2.21 20.78
C GLN A 94 10.25 2.19 19.96
N THR A 95 9.99 3.30 19.27
CA THR A 95 8.89 3.42 18.31
C THR A 95 9.35 4.06 17.02
N LEU A 96 8.79 3.62 15.89
CA LEU A 96 8.97 4.24 14.59
C LEU A 96 7.80 5.16 14.24
N ASP A 97 8.06 6.17 13.43
CA ASP A 97 7.00 7.00 12.83
C ASP A 97 6.56 6.49 11.45
N HIS A 98 7.35 5.62 10.82
CA HIS A 98 7.12 5.00 9.52
C HIS A 98 7.04 5.97 8.34
N ARG A 99 7.47 7.23 8.53
CA ARG A 99 7.44 8.30 7.53
C ARG A 99 8.82 8.90 7.30
N MET A 100 9.66 8.94 8.32
CA MET A 100 11.02 9.42 8.24
C MET A 100 11.84 8.61 7.22
N ALA A 101 12.79 9.30 6.59
CA ALA A 101 13.70 8.64 5.68
C ALA A 101 14.56 7.61 6.44
N TRP A 102 14.68 6.41 5.87
CA TRP A 102 15.59 5.40 6.38
C TRP A 102 17.03 5.92 6.39
N GLN A 103 17.70 5.68 7.51
CA GLN A 103 19.13 5.90 7.69
C GLN A 103 19.70 4.69 8.41
N GLU A 104 20.93 4.30 8.09
CA GLU A 104 21.56 3.17 8.76
C GLU A 104 21.56 3.38 10.29
N GLY A 105 20.94 2.44 11.01
CA GLY A 105 20.78 2.49 12.46
C GLY A 105 19.44 3.03 12.99
N ASN A 106 18.66 3.78 12.19
CA ASN A 106 17.36 4.30 12.67
C ASN A 106 16.20 3.31 12.53
N ARG A 107 16.35 2.28 11.68
CA ARG A 107 15.37 1.23 11.40
C ARG A 107 14.01 1.70 10.84
N GLU A 108 13.91 2.95 10.38
CA GLU A 108 12.69 3.45 9.74
C GLU A 108 12.41 2.69 8.45
N ASP A 109 11.17 2.27 8.25
CA ASP A 109 10.77 1.45 7.09
C ASP A 109 10.07 2.26 5.99
N GLY A 110 9.68 3.51 6.29
CA GLY A 110 8.96 4.38 5.35
C GLY A 110 7.59 3.83 4.95
N TYR A 111 6.99 2.94 5.74
CA TYR A 111 5.73 2.28 5.37
C TYR A 111 4.56 3.27 5.21
N LEU A 112 4.39 4.20 6.16
CA LEU A 112 3.36 5.24 6.06
C LEU A 112 3.71 6.28 5.00
N PHE A 113 4.99 6.58 4.77
CA PHE A 113 5.39 7.39 3.62
C PHE A 113 4.94 6.75 2.29
N GLY A 114 5.14 5.44 2.13
CA GLY A 114 4.66 4.71 0.96
C GLY A 114 3.12 4.70 0.84
N LEU A 115 2.42 4.49 1.96
CA LEU A 115 0.95 4.52 2.00
C LEU A 115 0.38 5.90 1.66
N ASP A 116 0.98 6.97 2.18
CA ASP A 116 0.57 8.35 1.90
C ASP A 116 0.72 8.65 0.40
N ASN A 117 1.88 8.36 -0.20
CA ASN A 117 2.09 8.51 -1.65
C ASN A 117 1.09 7.68 -2.47
N LEU A 118 0.80 6.45 -2.04
CA LEU A 118 -0.15 5.58 -2.75
C LEU A 118 -1.57 6.16 -2.70
N ILE A 119 -1.99 6.67 -1.54
CA ILE A 119 -3.27 7.37 -1.40
C ILE A 119 -3.30 8.57 -2.35
N ASP A 120 -2.27 9.42 -2.35
CA ASP A 120 -2.21 10.62 -3.20
C ASP A 120 -2.31 10.27 -4.70
N ILE A 121 -1.62 9.21 -5.15
CA ILE A 121 -1.73 8.72 -6.53
C ILE A 121 -3.17 8.33 -6.86
N LEU A 122 -3.82 7.54 -6.00
CA LEU A 122 -5.18 7.07 -6.24
C LEU A 122 -6.20 8.21 -6.13
N GLU A 123 -5.96 9.21 -5.27
CA GLU A 123 -6.79 10.41 -5.17
C GLU A 123 -6.70 11.25 -6.44
N SER A 124 -5.50 11.43 -7.00
CA SER A 124 -5.31 12.16 -8.26
C SER A 124 -6.04 11.53 -9.46
N MET A 125 -6.37 10.23 -9.38
CA MET A 125 -7.18 9.53 -10.38
C MET A 125 -8.66 9.91 -10.35
N LEU A 126 -9.17 10.49 -9.25
CA LEU A 126 -10.55 10.98 -9.18
C LEU A 126 -10.75 12.36 -9.78
N GLU A 127 -9.66 13.12 -9.94
CA GLU A 127 -9.67 14.49 -10.46
C GLU A 127 -9.53 14.57 -11.99
N ARG A 128 -9.36 13.41 -12.65
CA ARG A 128 -9.15 13.27 -14.10
C ARG A 128 -10.29 12.48 -14.73
#